data_AF-A0A0A2VWP5-F1
#
_entry.id   AF-A0A0A2VWP5-F1
#
_cell.length_a   1.000
_cell.length_b   1.000
_cell.length_c   1.000
_cell.angle_alpha   90.00
_cell.angle_beta   90.00
_cell.angle_gamma   90.00
#
_symmetry.space_group_name_H-M   'P 1'
#
loop_
_entity.id
_entity.type
_entity.pdbx_description
1 polymer ?
#
loop_
_entity_poly.entity_id
_entity_poly.type
_entity_poly.pdbx_seq_one_letter_code
_entity_poly.pdbx_strand_id
1 'polypeptide(L)'
;MNYLLAFLAGQALHALIFCRGEWDAYASDIVVGAILLNLGSTVVIHTTSAVDSWWVSFRNSATLELATVAGLFTSMLVYRALFHALCWYPGPFMARLSNFYLLFLSKRLQLYRELQQLHERYGDIVRLGPSTLSVTKLEAVQAIYGPKSKCRKGPWYEHSKPMMTLHTTRDPVAHAQQRRTWERGLSSAGIRNYRDFIAQTTQSLVKRIEASQGQVFDAAQWFKFFSFEVMGWMAFGQAFDLLATGKSTYFMNLLDESATILGTVAHLPWLFLLMKMTPVLNAPLLTFRKWLHDQLEVQMEKPADSVCSLFSSILEHFPCSAELTVKQRRLLEGDMFLIIVAGSETVAVTLQNLLYELSINPDAQRKLQQEIDADVAGVDECDPARLARLGYLQACIDETLRLWPPVASGTQRITPPEGLQVGDVLLPGNMIVQVPAIVVHRNKEAFPRPNEFIPERWTTKPELVVDRSAFFPFSVGESPFPLLSRHETGDALVDLLSTVCE
;
A
#
# COMPACT_ATOMS: atom_id res chain seq x y z
N MET A 1 28.68 31.75 26.12
CA MET A 1 27.28 32.20 26.28
C MET A 1 26.41 31.84 25.08
N ASN A 2 26.91 31.93 23.84
CA ASN A 2 26.10 31.75 22.62
C ASN A 2 25.57 30.32 22.38
N TYR A 3 26.29 29.27 22.80
CA TYR A 3 25.85 27.88 22.58
C TYR A 3 24.64 27.47 23.41
N LEU A 4 24.54 27.94 24.67
CA LEU A 4 23.37 27.66 25.51
C LEU A 4 22.12 28.34 24.93
N LEU A 5 22.25 29.58 24.45
CA LEU A 5 21.16 30.29 23.78
C LEU A 5 20.72 29.58 22.50
N ALA A 6 21.68 29.12 21.68
CA ALA A 6 21.38 28.31 20.49
C ALA A 6 20.64 27.01 20.85
N PHE A 7 21.11 26.29 21.87
CA PHE A 7 20.44 25.08 22.37
C PHE A 7 19.01 25.36 22.85
N LEU A 8 18.80 26.42 23.65
CA LEU A 8 17.47 26.83 24.12
C LEU A 8 16.56 27.29 22.97
N ALA A 9 17.11 27.97 21.96
CA ALA A 9 16.37 28.31 20.74
C ALA A 9 15.89 27.04 20.01
N GLY A 10 16.72 26.00 19.96
CA GLY A 10 16.33 24.68 19.45
C GLY A 10 15.15 24.07 20.21
N GLN A 11 15.16 24.16 21.55
CA GLN A 11 14.04 23.69 22.37
C GLN A 11 12.75 24.50 22.10
N ALA A 12 12.87 25.83 21.96
CA ALA A 12 11.76 26.71 21.62
C ALA A 12 11.20 26.40 20.22
N LEU A 13 12.05 26.16 19.22
CA LEU A 13 11.64 25.72 17.89
C LEU A 13 10.82 24.43 17.97
N HIS A 14 11.27 23.45 18.77
CA HIS A 14 10.48 22.25 18.98
C HIS A 14 9.12 22.54 19.62
N ALA A 15 9.09 23.28 20.74
CA ALA A 15 7.87 23.52 21.52
C ALA A 15 6.84 24.43 20.82
N LEU A 16 7.29 25.34 19.95
CA LEU A 16 6.42 26.31 19.27
C LEU A 16 6.01 25.86 17.88
N ILE A 17 6.92 25.20 17.15
CA ILE A 17 6.77 24.88 15.72
C ILE A 17 6.69 23.36 15.52
N PHE A 18 7.79 22.63 15.78
CA PHE A 18 7.91 21.24 15.31
C PHE A 18 7.07 20.22 16.09
N CYS A 19 6.54 20.56 17.27
CA CYS A 19 5.62 19.69 18.01
C CYS A 19 4.18 19.77 17.49
N ARG A 20 3.87 20.63 16.51
CA ARG A 20 2.52 20.83 15.95
C ARG A 20 2.53 20.62 14.44
N GLY A 21 1.59 19.84 13.91
CA GLY A 21 1.41 19.65 12.48
C GLY A 21 2.24 18.52 11.87
N GLU A 22 2.10 18.36 10.55
CA GLU A 22 2.77 17.33 9.74
C GLU A 22 3.95 17.96 8.99
N TRP A 23 5.17 17.72 9.46
CA TRP A 23 6.40 18.30 8.86
C TRP A 23 7.05 17.40 7.82
N ASP A 24 6.62 16.14 7.70
CA ASP A 24 7.25 15.16 6.82
C ASP A 24 7.27 15.61 5.34
N ALA A 25 6.19 16.22 4.88
CA ALA A 25 6.05 16.69 3.50
C ALA A 25 6.97 17.88 3.16
N TYR A 26 7.50 18.58 4.17
CA TYR A 26 8.34 19.76 4.04
C TYR A 26 9.81 19.47 4.36
N ALA A 27 10.19 18.19 4.48
CA ALA A 27 11.55 17.79 4.84
C ALA A 27 12.61 18.40 3.91
N SER A 28 12.32 18.47 2.61
CA SER A 28 13.16 19.12 1.60
C SER A 28 13.41 20.59 1.93
N ASP A 29 12.34 21.32 2.20
CA ASP A 29 12.35 22.76 2.39
C ASP A 29 13.01 23.12 3.71
N ILE A 30 12.82 22.29 4.74
CA ILE A 30 13.49 22.41 6.04
C ILE A 30 15.00 22.23 5.87
N VAL A 31 15.45 21.21 5.12
CA VAL A 31 16.89 20.97 4.90
C VAL A 31 17.52 22.10 4.09
N VAL A 32 16.88 22.52 2.99
CA VAL A 32 17.37 23.65 2.18
C VAL A 32 17.39 24.94 3.00
N GLY A 33 16.34 25.20 3.78
CA GLY A 33 16.26 26.35 4.67
C GLY A 33 17.36 26.37 5.73
N ALA A 34 17.69 25.21 6.32
CA ALA A 34 18.79 25.07 7.28
C ALA A 34 20.15 25.39 6.64
N ILE A 35 20.41 24.84 5.44
CA ILE A 35 21.64 25.11 4.68
C ILE A 35 21.76 26.61 4.37
N LEU A 36 20.69 27.24 3.86
CA LEU A 36 20.68 28.66 3.55
C LEU A 36 20.88 29.53 4.81
N LEU A 37 20.26 29.14 5.93
CA LEU A 37 20.43 29.82 7.21
C LEU A 37 21.88 29.72 7.71
N ASN A 38 22.53 28.56 7.55
CA ASN A 38 23.93 28.37 7.91
C ASN A 38 24.87 29.25 7.07
N LEU A 39 24.66 29.27 5.75
CA LEU A 39 25.46 30.08 4.83
C LEU A 39 25.26 31.57 5.10
N GLY A 40 24.02 32.02 5.29
CA GLY A 40 23.71 33.41 5.64
C GLY A 40 24.35 33.81 6.98
N SER A 41 24.24 32.96 7.99
CA SER A 41 24.86 33.18 9.31
C SER A 41 26.39 33.24 9.22
N THR A 42 27.00 32.44 8.35
CA THR A 42 28.44 32.48 8.06
C THR A 42 28.86 33.83 7.49
N VAL A 43 28.11 34.37 6.52
CA VAL A 43 28.36 35.69 5.93
C VAL A 43 28.24 36.78 6.99
N VAL A 44 27.17 36.76 7.81
CA VAL A 44 26.97 37.74 8.88
C VAL A 44 28.10 37.69 9.91
N ILE A 45 28.51 36.50 10.35
CA ILE A 45 29.63 36.36 11.30
C ILE A 45 30.92 36.92 10.69
N HIS A 46 31.20 36.61 9.42
CA HIS A 46 32.41 37.11 8.76
C HIS A 46 32.43 38.64 8.64
N THR A 47 31.31 39.25 8.25
CA THR A 47 31.25 40.71 8.03
C THR A 47 31.16 41.52 9.33
N THR A 48 30.58 40.96 10.39
CA THR A 48 30.34 41.70 11.64
C THR A 48 31.38 41.43 12.74
N SER A 49 32.00 40.25 12.75
CA SER A 49 32.85 39.81 13.86
C SER A 49 34.35 39.97 13.61
N ALA A 50 34.75 40.69 12.54
CA ALA A 50 36.14 40.92 12.14
C ALA A 50 37.00 39.64 12.14
N VAL A 51 36.42 38.52 11.67
CA VAL A 51 37.10 37.23 11.60
C VAL A 51 37.80 37.12 10.25
N ASP A 52 39.14 37.02 10.25
CA ASP A 52 39.96 37.04 9.03
C ASP A 52 39.74 35.86 8.08
N SER A 53 39.12 34.77 8.55
CA SER A 53 38.96 33.53 7.77
C SER A 53 37.51 33.09 7.65
N TRP A 54 37.07 32.90 6.40
CA TRP A 54 35.77 32.29 6.06
C TRP A 54 35.57 30.93 6.71
N TRP A 55 36.65 30.13 6.85
CA TRP A 55 36.57 28.82 7.49
C TRP A 55 36.20 28.92 8.97
N VAL A 56 36.75 29.90 9.69
CA VAL A 56 36.44 30.11 11.10
C VAL A 56 35.00 30.59 11.27
N SER A 57 34.52 31.49 10.40
CA SER A 57 33.12 31.93 10.38
C SER A 57 32.16 30.77 10.10
N PHE A 58 32.48 29.91 9.12
CA PHE A 58 31.69 28.73 8.79
C PHE A 58 31.64 27.75 9.95
N ARG A 59 32.80 27.42 10.54
CA ARG A 59 32.87 26.54 11.72
C ARG A 59 32.03 27.08 12.87
N ASN A 60 32.12 28.38 13.16
CA ASN A 60 31.34 29.00 14.23
C ASN A 60 29.83 28.91 13.95
N SER A 61 29.40 29.24 12.73
CA SER A 61 28.01 29.09 12.27
C SER A 61 27.52 27.65 12.43
N ALA A 62 28.27 26.69 11.90
CA ALA A 62 27.97 25.26 11.99
C ALA A 62 27.88 24.76 13.43
N THR A 63 28.77 25.20 14.34
CA THR A 63 28.68 24.80 15.76
C THR A 63 27.45 25.37 16.47
N LEU A 64 26.99 26.58 16.11
CA LEU A 64 25.76 27.17 16.66
C LEU A 64 24.52 26.46 16.12
N GLU A 65 24.51 26.11 14.84
CA GLU A 65 23.45 25.32 14.24
C GLU A 65 23.38 23.92 14.87
N LEU A 66 24.50 23.23 15.02
CA LEU A 66 24.56 21.93 15.70
C LEU A 66 24.04 22.01 17.14
N ALA A 67 24.37 23.08 17.88
CA ALA A 67 23.83 23.29 19.23
C ALA A 67 22.30 23.49 19.21
N THR A 68 21.77 24.25 18.24
CA THR A 68 20.33 24.42 18.02
C THR A 68 19.65 23.10 17.70
N VAL A 69 20.20 22.33 16.76
CA VAL A 69 19.72 21.00 16.37
C VAL A 69 19.73 20.05 17.57
N ALA A 70 20.80 20.02 18.36
CA ALA A 70 20.88 19.21 19.57
C ALA A 70 19.79 19.58 20.59
N GLY A 71 19.51 20.88 20.78
CA GLY A 71 18.44 21.36 21.65
C GLY A 71 17.05 20.93 21.18
N LEU A 72 16.81 21.03 19.87
CA LEU A 72 15.57 20.60 19.24
C LEU A 72 15.33 19.10 19.42
N PHE A 73 16.31 18.26 19.08
CA PHE A 73 16.18 16.79 19.21
C PHE A 73 16.08 16.36 20.68
N THR A 74 16.80 17.00 21.59
CA THR A 74 16.69 16.72 23.03
C THR A 74 15.28 17.01 23.54
N SER A 75 14.75 18.20 23.25
CA SER A 75 13.37 18.59 23.61
C SER A 75 12.35 17.62 23.01
N MET A 76 12.53 17.25 21.75
CA MET A 76 11.65 16.32 21.04
C MET A 76 11.64 14.91 21.66
N LEU A 77 12.81 14.35 21.96
CA LEU A 77 12.92 13.01 22.55
C LEU A 77 12.33 12.96 23.97
N VAL A 78 12.60 13.98 24.78
CA VAL A 78 12.02 14.10 26.13
C VAL A 78 10.49 14.22 26.05
N TYR A 79 9.98 15.08 25.17
CA TYR A 79 8.54 15.22 24.93
C TYR A 79 7.89 13.89 24.51
N ARG A 80 8.47 13.21 23.51
CA ARG A 80 7.95 11.95 22.98
C ARG A 80 7.94 10.80 23.99
N ALA A 81 8.93 10.77 24.88
CA ALA A 81 9.06 9.78 25.92
C ALA A 81 8.08 9.98 27.08
N LEU A 82 7.91 11.23 27.54
CA LEU A 82 7.27 11.53 28.83
C LEU A 82 5.94 12.29 28.72
N PHE A 83 5.78 13.15 27.71
CA PHE A 83 4.67 14.13 27.67
C PHE A 83 3.74 13.94 26.47
N HIS A 84 4.13 13.15 25.47
CA HIS A 84 3.31 12.90 24.29
C HIS A 84 2.02 12.15 24.68
N ALA A 85 0.91 12.43 24.00
CA ALA A 85 -0.40 11.82 24.28
C ALA A 85 -0.37 10.27 24.29
N LEU A 86 0.55 9.68 23.53
CA LEU A 86 0.74 8.23 23.47
C LEU A 86 1.72 7.64 24.51
N CYS A 87 2.22 8.41 25.48
CA CYS A 87 3.19 7.92 26.47
C CYS A 87 2.66 6.79 27.35
N TRP A 88 1.35 6.76 27.58
CA TRP A 88 0.66 5.75 28.40
C TRP A 88 0.27 4.48 27.63
N TYR A 89 0.29 4.51 26.30
CA TYR A 89 -0.07 3.33 25.50
C TYR A 89 1.05 2.28 25.56
N PRO A 90 0.69 0.98 25.68
CA PRO A 90 1.67 -0.08 25.81
C PRO A 90 2.42 -0.27 24.49
N GLY A 91 3.67 -0.70 24.59
CA GLY A 91 4.52 -0.97 23.43
C GLY A 91 6.01 -0.86 23.76
N PRO A 92 6.87 -1.19 22.78
CA PRO A 92 8.32 -1.13 22.92
C PRO A 92 8.81 0.28 23.25
N PHE A 93 9.83 0.40 24.11
CA PHE A 93 10.36 1.71 24.51
C PHE A 93 10.89 2.51 23.30
N MET A 94 11.59 1.85 22.37
CA MET A 94 12.14 2.50 21.17
C MET A 94 11.06 3.05 20.24
N ALA A 95 9.87 2.42 20.21
CA ALA A 95 8.71 2.93 19.47
C ALA A 95 8.25 4.30 20.00
N ARG A 96 8.51 4.62 21.27
CA ARG A 96 8.17 5.93 21.84
C ARG A 96 9.00 7.06 21.24
N LEU A 97 10.25 6.79 20.92
CA LEU A 97 11.24 7.81 20.56
C LEU A 97 11.23 8.14 19.07
N SER A 98 11.14 7.11 18.22
CA SER A 98 11.25 7.28 16.77
C SER A 98 10.63 6.17 15.94
N ASN A 99 10.16 6.54 14.75
CA ASN A 99 9.73 5.61 13.69
C ASN A 99 10.91 4.82 13.08
N PHE A 100 12.17 5.13 13.42
CA PHE A 100 13.30 4.25 13.10
C PHE A 100 13.12 2.84 13.70
N TYR A 101 12.35 2.72 14.80
CA TYR A 101 11.95 1.42 15.33
C TYR A 101 11.16 0.60 14.32
N LEU A 102 10.18 1.22 13.65
CA LEU A 102 9.35 0.54 12.65
C LEU A 102 10.16 0.17 11.41
N LEU A 103 11.08 1.03 10.96
CA LEU A 103 12.05 0.69 9.91
C LEU A 103 12.88 -0.55 10.30
N PHE A 104 13.39 -0.58 11.54
CA PHE A 104 14.17 -1.71 12.04
C PHE A 104 13.37 -3.01 12.05
N LEU A 105 12.10 -2.98 12.51
CA LEU A 105 11.19 -4.13 12.46
C LEU A 105 10.94 -4.59 11.02
N SER A 106 10.75 -3.65 10.10
CA SER A 106 10.47 -3.95 8.69
C SER A 106 11.70 -4.44 7.91
N LYS A 107 12.93 -4.35 8.45
CA LYS A 107 14.18 -4.70 7.73
C LYS A 107 14.19 -6.12 7.17
N ARG A 108 13.50 -7.06 7.81
CA ARG A 108 13.39 -8.46 7.36
C ARG A 108 12.21 -8.71 6.42
N LEU A 109 11.42 -7.68 6.09
CA LEU A 109 10.18 -7.77 5.32
C LEU A 109 9.14 -8.73 5.95
N GLN A 110 9.16 -8.86 7.28
CA GLN A 110 8.27 -9.74 8.05
C GLN A 110 7.47 -8.95 9.10
N LEU A 111 7.13 -7.68 8.81
CA LEU A 111 6.43 -6.80 9.75
C LEU A 111 5.13 -7.43 10.28
N TYR A 112 4.43 -8.21 9.46
CA TYR A 112 3.20 -8.90 9.88
C TYR A 112 3.42 -9.85 11.08
N ARG A 113 4.55 -10.56 11.16
CA ARG A 113 4.90 -11.44 12.29
C ARG A 113 5.24 -10.62 13.53
N GLU A 114 5.99 -9.55 13.35
CA GLU A 114 6.34 -8.62 14.43
C GLU A 114 5.09 -7.99 15.04
N LEU A 115 4.13 -7.57 14.20
CA LEU A 115 2.85 -7.03 14.67
C LEU A 115 2.05 -8.07 15.46
N GLN A 116 2.00 -9.32 15.00
CA GLN A 116 1.34 -10.40 15.74
C GLN A 116 1.97 -10.59 17.13
N GLN A 117 3.31 -10.72 17.21
CA GLN A 117 4.01 -10.89 18.49
C GLN A 117 3.83 -9.69 19.42
N LEU A 118 3.79 -8.48 18.87
CA LEU A 118 3.55 -7.27 19.64
C LEU A 118 2.13 -7.25 20.23
N HIS A 119 1.12 -7.62 19.46
CA HIS A 119 -0.26 -7.70 19.96
C HIS A 119 -0.45 -8.84 20.97
N GLU A 120 0.20 -9.99 20.78
CA GLU A 120 0.24 -11.08 21.76
C GLU A 120 0.85 -10.63 23.11
N ARG A 121 1.84 -9.73 23.06
CA ARG A 121 2.54 -9.23 24.26
C ARG A 121 1.88 -8.05 24.95
N TYR A 122 1.34 -7.11 24.18
CA TYR A 122 0.89 -5.80 24.68
C TYR A 122 -0.64 -5.59 24.61
N GLY A 123 -1.38 -6.50 23.99
CA GLY A 123 -2.84 -6.44 23.86
C GLY A 123 -3.32 -5.70 22.62
N ASP A 124 -4.56 -5.21 22.65
CA ASP A 124 -5.25 -4.78 21.42
C ASP A 124 -4.78 -3.45 20.83
N ILE A 125 -4.13 -2.61 21.63
CA ILE A 125 -3.66 -1.29 21.20
C ILE A 125 -2.19 -1.18 21.51
N VAL A 126 -1.35 -1.16 20.48
CA VAL A 126 0.11 -1.15 20.63
C VAL A 126 0.70 0.10 19.98
N ARG A 127 1.57 0.79 20.71
CA ARG A 127 2.35 1.90 20.18
C ARG A 127 3.50 1.39 19.32
N LEU A 128 3.50 1.78 18.04
CA LEU A 128 4.52 1.42 17.04
C LEU A 128 5.47 2.56 16.70
N GLY A 129 5.09 3.79 17.04
CA GLY A 129 5.86 5.00 16.75
C GLY A 129 5.52 6.13 17.71
N PRO A 130 6.20 7.29 17.61
CA PRO A 130 5.95 8.42 18.48
C PRO A 130 4.47 8.83 18.50
N SER A 131 3.84 8.81 17.32
CA SER A 131 2.44 9.18 17.10
C SER A 131 1.66 8.08 16.37
N THR A 132 2.10 6.82 16.45
CA THR A 132 1.53 5.69 15.69
C THR A 132 1.04 4.58 16.60
N LEU A 133 -0.22 4.18 16.41
CA LEU A 133 -0.88 3.06 17.08
C LEU A 133 -1.28 1.96 16.09
N SER A 134 -1.07 0.72 16.49
CA SER A 134 -1.66 -0.47 15.91
C SER A 134 -2.87 -0.87 16.75
N VAL A 135 -4.02 -1.09 16.12
CA VAL A 135 -5.27 -1.36 16.82
C VAL A 135 -5.91 -2.64 16.28
N THR A 136 -6.18 -3.63 17.14
CA THR A 136 -6.79 -4.92 16.75
C THR A 136 -8.17 -5.16 17.35
N LYS A 137 -8.73 -4.17 18.07
CA LYS A 137 -10.14 -4.19 18.49
C LYS A 137 -11.06 -4.36 17.28
N LEU A 138 -12.10 -5.18 17.38
CA LEU A 138 -12.97 -5.52 16.25
C LEU A 138 -13.71 -4.28 15.73
N GLU A 139 -14.10 -3.37 16.63
CA GLU A 139 -14.76 -2.10 16.30
C GLU A 139 -13.84 -1.13 15.54
N ALA A 140 -12.52 -1.34 15.60
CA ALA A 140 -11.55 -0.46 14.96
C ALA A 140 -11.69 -0.44 13.45
N VAL A 141 -12.10 -1.56 12.83
CA VAL A 141 -12.30 -1.65 11.38
C VAL A 141 -13.33 -0.62 10.93
N GLN A 142 -14.51 -0.60 11.57
CA GLN A 142 -15.57 0.35 11.22
C GLN A 142 -15.26 1.78 11.67
N ALA A 143 -14.65 1.95 12.85
CA ALA A 143 -14.29 3.28 13.34
C ALA A 143 -13.22 3.97 12.50
N ILE A 144 -12.20 3.23 12.04
CA ILE A 144 -11.04 3.77 11.32
C ILE A 144 -11.27 3.78 9.80
N TYR A 145 -11.81 2.70 9.24
CA TYR A 145 -11.98 2.58 7.80
C TYR A 145 -13.43 2.70 7.33
N GLY A 146 -14.42 2.56 8.21
CA GLY A 146 -15.82 2.49 7.82
C GLY A 146 -16.35 3.73 7.10
N PRO A 147 -17.52 3.64 6.45
CA PRO A 147 -18.08 4.73 5.62
C PRO A 147 -18.30 6.04 6.39
N LYS A 148 -18.57 5.94 7.69
CA LYS A 148 -18.79 7.09 8.59
C LYS A 148 -17.50 7.54 9.30
N SER A 149 -16.36 6.92 8.99
CA SER A 149 -15.08 7.27 9.60
C SER A 149 -14.71 8.70 9.21
N LYS A 150 -14.33 9.48 10.22
CA LYS A 150 -13.74 10.81 10.03
C LYS A 150 -12.22 10.75 9.85
N CYS A 151 -11.64 9.56 9.84
CA CYS A 151 -10.20 9.39 9.72
C CYS A 151 -9.76 9.68 8.29
N ARG A 152 -8.63 10.39 8.16
CA ARG A 152 -8.05 10.76 6.85
C ARG A 152 -6.82 9.91 6.54
N LYS A 153 -6.41 9.83 5.27
CA LYS A 153 -5.17 9.14 4.88
C LYS A 153 -3.94 9.78 5.54
N GLY A 154 -3.05 8.95 6.08
CA GLY A 154 -1.86 9.38 6.80
C GLY A 154 -0.69 9.84 5.93
N PRO A 155 0.43 10.30 6.53
CA PRO A 155 1.58 10.84 5.81
C PRO A 155 2.35 9.80 4.98
N TRP A 156 2.18 8.50 5.22
CA TRP A 156 2.78 7.42 4.43
C TRP A 156 2.44 7.56 2.94
N TYR A 157 1.24 8.04 2.60
CA TYR A 157 0.80 8.24 1.22
C TYR A 157 1.53 9.38 0.48
N GLU A 158 2.32 10.20 1.19
CA GLU A 158 3.14 11.25 0.57
C GLU A 158 4.29 10.70 -0.27
N HIS A 159 4.65 9.42 -0.09
CA HIS A 159 5.73 8.78 -0.84
C HIS A 159 5.56 8.88 -2.36
N SER A 160 4.32 8.92 -2.86
CA SER A 160 4.00 8.98 -4.28
C SER A 160 4.25 10.37 -4.90
N LYS A 161 4.40 11.44 -4.11
CA LYS A 161 4.65 12.79 -4.65
C LYS A 161 5.87 12.83 -5.58
N PRO A 162 5.81 13.53 -6.73
CA PRO A 162 4.70 14.33 -7.23
C PRO A 162 3.69 13.55 -8.09
N MET A 163 3.87 12.24 -8.27
CA MET A 163 3.05 11.35 -9.09
C MET A 163 1.95 10.72 -8.22
N MET A 164 0.97 11.54 -7.84
CA MET A 164 -0.15 11.09 -6.99
C MET A 164 -1.07 10.16 -7.78
N THR A 165 -1.49 9.08 -7.14
CA THR A 165 -2.43 8.08 -7.65
C THR A 165 -3.78 8.19 -6.93
N LEU A 166 -4.85 7.61 -7.48
CA LEU A 166 -6.15 7.53 -6.79
C LEU A 166 -6.01 6.93 -5.37
N HIS A 167 -5.19 5.89 -5.21
CA HIS A 167 -4.93 5.27 -3.90
C HIS A 167 -4.25 6.21 -2.91
N THR A 168 -3.34 7.05 -3.38
CA THR A 168 -2.48 7.88 -2.52
C THR A 168 -3.00 9.30 -2.32
N THR A 169 -3.94 9.75 -3.15
CA THR A 169 -4.58 11.06 -3.01
C THR A 169 -5.26 11.16 -1.64
N ARG A 170 -4.79 12.12 -0.83
CA ARG A 170 -5.24 12.38 0.55
C ARG A 170 -6.36 13.41 0.63
N ASP A 171 -6.47 14.31 -0.36
CA ASP A 171 -7.54 15.30 -0.45
C ASP A 171 -8.84 14.61 -0.91
N PRO A 172 -9.91 14.63 -0.10
CA PRO A 172 -11.19 14.00 -0.45
C PRO A 172 -11.79 14.54 -1.75
N VAL A 173 -11.62 15.83 -2.04
CA VAL A 173 -12.21 16.46 -3.24
C VAL A 173 -11.48 15.97 -4.50
N ALA A 174 -10.14 16.06 -4.51
CA ALA A 174 -9.34 15.52 -5.60
C ALA A 174 -9.55 14.00 -5.77
N HIS A 175 -9.65 13.24 -4.67
CA HIS A 175 -9.93 11.81 -4.71
C HIS A 175 -11.28 11.52 -5.36
N ALA A 176 -12.34 12.24 -4.98
CA ALA A 176 -13.67 12.06 -5.56
C ALA A 176 -13.70 12.39 -7.06
N GLN A 177 -12.98 13.43 -7.49
CA GLN A 177 -12.85 13.77 -8.91
C GLN A 177 -12.14 12.69 -9.70
N GLN A 178 -11.00 12.20 -9.19
CA GLN A 178 -10.22 11.13 -9.82
C GLN A 178 -10.99 9.80 -9.82
N ARG A 179 -11.75 9.49 -8.76
CA ARG A 179 -12.57 8.27 -8.71
C ARG A 179 -13.61 8.23 -9.83
N ARG A 180 -14.25 9.37 -10.14
CA ARG A 180 -15.24 9.45 -11.23
C ARG A 180 -14.67 9.09 -12.59
N THR A 181 -13.41 9.41 -12.87
CA THR A 181 -12.79 9.07 -14.17
C THR A 181 -12.51 7.57 -14.29
N TRP A 182 -12.30 6.89 -13.16
CA TRP A 182 -12.09 5.44 -13.09
C TRP A 182 -13.39 4.62 -13.17
N GLU A 183 -14.49 5.14 -12.63
CA GLU A 183 -15.77 4.42 -12.51
C GLU A 183 -16.34 3.93 -13.86
N ARG A 184 -16.05 4.62 -14.98
CA ARG A 184 -16.51 4.20 -16.30
C ARG A 184 -15.83 2.91 -16.77
N GLY A 185 -14.50 2.85 -16.66
CA GLY A 185 -13.72 1.69 -17.12
C GLY A 185 -13.88 0.46 -16.21
N LEU A 186 -14.22 0.66 -14.94
CA LEU A 186 -14.52 -0.39 -13.95
C LEU A 186 -16.02 -0.72 -13.86
N SER A 187 -16.83 -0.20 -14.78
CA SER A 187 -18.24 -0.56 -14.83
C SER A 187 -18.42 -2.00 -15.30
N SER A 188 -19.57 -2.62 -15.01
CA SER A 188 -19.89 -3.96 -15.53
C SER A 188 -19.82 -4.05 -17.06
N ALA A 189 -19.99 -2.92 -17.76
CA ALA A 189 -19.79 -2.86 -19.21
C ALA A 189 -18.31 -2.84 -19.61
N GLY A 190 -17.46 -2.13 -18.87
CA GLY A 190 -16.02 -2.13 -19.07
C GLY A 190 -15.40 -3.50 -18.81
N ILE A 191 -15.78 -4.16 -17.71
CA ILE A 191 -15.26 -5.50 -17.34
C ILE A 191 -15.55 -6.53 -18.44
N ARG A 192 -16.71 -6.48 -19.10
CA ARG A 192 -17.04 -7.39 -20.21
C ARG A 192 -16.06 -7.30 -21.37
N ASN A 193 -15.44 -6.14 -21.61
CA ASN A 193 -14.45 -5.97 -22.67
C ASN A 193 -13.15 -6.74 -22.40
N TYR A 194 -12.90 -7.15 -21.16
CA TYR A 194 -11.67 -7.85 -20.76
C TYR A 194 -11.83 -9.37 -20.68
N ARG A 195 -13.08 -9.87 -20.71
CA ARG A 195 -13.39 -11.29 -20.52
C ARG A 195 -12.62 -12.20 -21.47
N ASP A 196 -12.67 -11.90 -22.76
CA ASP A 196 -12.03 -12.74 -23.78
C ASP A 196 -10.50 -12.79 -23.58
N PHE A 197 -9.90 -11.68 -23.14
CA PHE A 197 -8.46 -11.62 -22.86
C PHE A 197 -8.09 -12.39 -21.59
N ILE A 198 -8.92 -12.33 -20.55
CA ILE A 198 -8.73 -13.12 -19.33
C ILE A 198 -8.81 -14.62 -19.65
N ALA A 199 -9.79 -15.04 -20.44
CA ALA A 199 -9.93 -16.42 -20.89
C ALA A 199 -8.72 -16.89 -21.70
N GLN A 200 -8.27 -16.10 -22.69
CA GLN A 200 -7.07 -16.42 -23.48
C GLN A 200 -5.79 -16.50 -22.64
N THR A 201 -5.65 -15.58 -21.67
CA THR A 201 -4.50 -15.55 -20.75
C THR A 201 -4.51 -16.77 -19.82
N THR A 202 -5.69 -17.16 -19.34
CA THR A 202 -5.89 -18.37 -18.52
C THR A 202 -5.53 -19.63 -19.29
N GLN A 203 -6.02 -19.76 -20.53
CA GLN A 203 -5.68 -20.90 -21.38
C GLN A 203 -4.18 -20.98 -21.68
N SER A 204 -3.49 -19.83 -21.79
CA SER A 204 -2.04 -19.77 -21.95
C SER A 204 -1.29 -20.23 -20.70
N LEU A 205 -1.79 -19.90 -19.51
CA LEU A 205 -1.24 -20.38 -18.24
C LEU A 205 -1.43 -21.90 -18.11
N VAL A 206 -2.61 -22.41 -18.45
CA VAL A 206 -2.93 -23.85 -18.38
C VAL A 206 -2.03 -24.65 -19.32
N LYS A 207 -1.87 -24.21 -20.58
CA LYS A 207 -0.91 -24.82 -21.51
C LYS A 207 0.51 -24.87 -20.94
N ARG A 208 0.89 -23.87 -20.15
CA ARG A 208 2.20 -23.84 -19.49
C ARG A 208 2.30 -24.83 -18.34
N ILE A 209 1.22 -25.00 -17.57
CA ILE A 209 1.11 -26.02 -16.52
C ILE A 209 1.16 -27.42 -17.15
N GLU A 210 0.37 -27.70 -18.18
CA GLU A 210 0.38 -28.98 -18.90
C GLU A 210 1.76 -29.31 -19.49
N ALA A 211 2.43 -28.31 -20.06
CA ALA A 211 3.79 -28.45 -20.60
C ALA A 211 4.84 -28.82 -19.53
N SER A 212 4.54 -28.63 -18.24
CA SER A 212 5.42 -29.09 -17.16
C SER A 212 5.44 -30.63 -17.03
N GLN A 213 4.43 -31.33 -17.57
CA GLN A 213 4.34 -32.80 -17.55
C GLN A 213 4.57 -33.42 -16.15
N GLY A 214 4.02 -32.78 -15.11
CA GLY A 214 4.15 -33.24 -13.73
C GLY A 214 5.53 -32.98 -13.09
N GLN A 215 6.41 -32.23 -13.75
CA GLN A 215 7.63 -31.72 -13.15
C GLN A 215 7.33 -30.57 -12.18
N VAL A 216 8.31 -30.22 -11.34
CA VAL A 216 8.21 -29.09 -10.41
C VAL A 216 7.87 -27.81 -11.17
N PHE A 217 6.77 -27.16 -10.78
CA PHE A 217 6.26 -25.93 -11.38
C PHE A 217 6.32 -24.78 -10.37
N ASP A 218 7.02 -23.69 -10.72
CA ASP A 218 7.06 -22.48 -9.88
C ASP A 218 5.76 -21.68 -10.04
N ALA A 219 4.73 -22.09 -9.30
CA ALA A 219 3.43 -21.43 -9.33
C ALA A 219 3.52 -19.93 -8.95
N ALA A 220 4.47 -19.55 -8.10
CA ALA A 220 4.62 -18.15 -7.70
C ALA A 220 5.03 -17.26 -8.87
N GLN A 221 6.04 -17.69 -9.62
CA GLN A 221 6.47 -16.98 -10.81
C GLN A 221 5.37 -16.91 -11.88
N TRP A 222 4.71 -18.04 -12.17
CA TRP A 222 3.72 -18.10 -13.25
C TRP A 222 2.42 -17.36 -12.92
N PHE A 223 1.95 -17.39 -11.67
CA PHE A 223 0.80 -16.56 -11.27
C PHE A 223 1.14 -15.07 -11.27
N LYS A 224 2.38 -14.69 -10.95
CA LYS A 224 2.83 -13.32 -11.12
C LYS A 224 2.76 -12.90 -12.59
N PHE A 225 3.29 -13.72 -13.51
CA PHE A 225 3.18 -13.45 -14.94
C PHE A 225 1.74 -13.36 -15.42
N PHE A 226 0.88 -14.30 -15.00
CA PHE A 226 -0.53 -14.29 -15.32
C PHE A 226 -1.21 -12.98 -14.90
N SER A 227 -1.07 -12.56 -13.64
CA SER A 227 -1.73 -11.34 -13.15
C SER A 227 -1.20 -10.08 -13.82
N PHE A 228 0.11 -9.98 -14.07
CA PHE A 228 0.68 -8.85 -14.81
C PHE A 228 0.24 -8.82 -16.29
N GLU A 229 0.08 -9.97 -16.92
CA GLU A 229 -0.41 -10.09 -18.30
C GLU A 229 -1.88 -9.63 -18.39
N VAL A 230 -2.74 -10.10 -17.49
CA VAL A 230 -4.15 -9.65 -17.39
C VAL A 230 -4.22 -8.14 -17.20
N MET A 231 -3.43 -7.58 -16.27
CA MET A 231 -3.41 -6.13 -16.07
C MET A 231 -2.78 -5.37 -17.23
N GLY A 232 -1.89 -5.96 -18.03
CA GLY A 232 -1.42 -5.36 -19.29
C GLY A 232 -2.56 -5.14 -20.27
N TRP A 233 -3.41 -6.15 -20.46
CA TRP A 233 -4.60 -6.05 -21.29
C TRP A 233 -5.62 -5.06 -20.72
N MET A 234 -5.92 -5.14 -19.41
CA MET A 234 -6.88 -4.23 -18.79
C MET A 234 -6.40 -2.77 -18.77
N ALA A 235 -5.12 -2.55 -18.47
CA ALA A 235 -4.56 -1.20 -18.39
C ALA A 235 -4.38 -0.58 -19.77
N PHE A 236 -3.82 -1.32 -20.71
CA PHE A 236 -3.26 -0.75 -21.95
C PHE A 236 -3.80 -1.38 -23.22
N GLY A 237 -4.63 -2.41 -23.12
CA GLY A 237 -5.08 -3.19 -24.27
C GLY A 237 -3.92 -3.86 -25.00
N GLN A 238 -2.85 -4.26 -24.29
CA GLN A 238 -1.69 -4.91 -24.89
C GLN A 238 -1.10 -5.97 -23.96
N ALA A 239 -0.60 -7.06 -24.58
CA ALA A 239 0.18 -8.09 -23.90
C ALA A 239 1.58 -7.60 -23.53
N PHE A 240 2.17 -8.23 -22.52
CA PHE A 240 3.60 -8.13 -22.17
C PHE A 240 4.38 -9.39 -22.55
N ASP A 241 3.72 -10.41 -23.10
CA ASP A 241 4.28 -11.70 -23.52
C ASP A 241 4.99 -12.46 -22.39
N LEU A 242 4.58 -12.25 -21.13
CA LEU A 242 5.19 -12.83 -19.94
C LEU A 242 5.00 -14.35 -19.90
N LEU A 243 3.78 -14.82 -20.22
CA LEU A 243 3.46 -16.25 -20.23
C LEU A 243 4.16 -16.99 -21.39
N ALA A 244 4.34 -16.33 -22.53
CA ALA A 244 5.02 -16.91 -23.69
C ALA A 244 6.54 -16.99 -23.48
N THR A 245 7.14 -15.93 -22.94
CA THR A 245 8.61 -15.85 -22.77
C THR A 245 9.09 -16.50 -21.47
N GLY A 246 8.25 -16.55 -20.45
CA GLY A 246 8.63 -16.96 -19.10
C GLY A 246 9.65 -16.02 -18.44
N LYS A 247 9.75 -14.77 -18.91
CA LYS A 247 10.74 -13.80 -18.44
C LYS A 247 10.05 -12.54 -17.93
N SER A 248 10.46 -12.09 -16.75
CA SER A 248 10.06 -10.79 -16.21
C SER A 248 10.52 -9.67 -17.14
N THR A 249 9.65 -8.70 -17.35
CA THR A 249 10.03 -7.46 -18.03
C THR A 249 10.94 -6.62 -17.14
N TYR A 250 11.63 -5.66 -17.76
CA TYR A 250 12.48 -4.72 -17.03
C TYR A 250 11.72 -3.96 -15.93
N PHE A 251 10.47 -3.55 -16.21
CA PHE A 251 9.68 -2.79 -15.23
C PHE A 251 9.27 -3.67 -14.03
N MET A 252 9.02 -4.96 -14.21
CA MET A 252 8.68 -5.87 -13.10
C MET A 252 9.85 -6.02 -12.11
N ASN A 253 11.06 -6.19 -12.63
CA ASN A 253 12.26 -6.26 -11.79
C ASN A 253 12.47 -4.96 -11.00
N LEU A 254 12.22 -3.81 -11.65
CA LEU A 254 12.32 -2.49 -11.04
C LEU A 254 11.27 -2.26 -9.93
N LEU A 255 10.06 -2.81 -10.10
CA LEU A 255 9.03 -2.83 -9.07
C LEU A 255 9.45 -3.67 -7.87
N ASP A 256 9.99 -4.87 -8.08
CA ASP A 256 10.48 -5.76 -7.02
C ASP A 256 11.59 -5.10 -6.19
N GLU A 257 12.55 -4.46 -6.85
CA GLU A 257 13.62 -3.70 -6.18
C GLU A 257 13.06 -2.52 -5.37
N SER A 258 12.08 -1.80 -5.92
CA SER A 258 11.47 -0.64 -5.29
C SER A 258 10.55 -1.01 -4.11
N ALA A 259 9.91 -2.17 -4.16
CA ALA A 259 9.00 -2.66 -3.12
C ALA A 259 9.71 -2.85 -1.77
N THR A 260 10.98 -3.26 -1.78
CA THR A 260 11.79 -3.37 -0.55
C THR A 260 12.02 -2.01 0.11
N ILE A 261 12.31 -0.98 -0.68
CA ILE A 261 12.50 0.38 -0.18
C ILE A 261 11.17 0.94 0.34
N LEU A 262 10.08 0.71 -0.39
CA LEU A 262 8.74 1.13 0.02
C LEU A 262 8.29 0.45 1.33
N GLY A 263 8.51 -0.87 1.46
CA GLY A 263 8.15 -1.66 2.64
C GLY A 263 9.00 -1.39 3.88
N THR A 264 10.11 -0.65 3.75
CA THR A 264 11.04 -0.34 4.86
C THR A 264 11.12 1.16 5.15
N VAL A 265 11.58 1.95 4.18
CA VAL A 265 11.91 3.37 4.36
C VAL A 265 10.65 4.25 4.37
N ALA A 266 9.55 3.85 3.72
CA ALA A 266 8.35 4.69 3.65
C ALA A 266 7.64 4.88 5.00
N HIS A 267 8.01 4.10 6.04
CA HIS A 267 7.62 4.38 7.43
C HIS A 267 8.23 5.68 7.99
N LEU A 268 9.22 6.25 7.29
CA LEU A 268 9.83 7.56 7.51
C LEU A 268 9.58 8.43 6.27
N PRO A 269 8.39 9.03 6.10
CA PRO A 269 8.04 9.73 4.86
C PRO A 269 9.01 10.87 4.53
N TRP A 270 9.48 11.61 5.55
CA TRP A 270 10.51 12.64 5.39
C TRP A 270 11.81 12.10 4.77
N LEU A 271 12.28 10.91 5.19
CA LEU A 271 13.52 10.32 4.71
C LEU A 271 13.35 9.83 3.27
N PHE A 272 12.21 9.21 2.98
CA PHE A 272 11.88 8.76 1.63
C PHE A 272 11.81 9.94 0.64
N LEU A 273 11.21 11.06 1.04
CA LEU A 273 11.17 12.27 0.21
C LEU A 273 12.56 12.87 -0.02
N LEU A 274 13.44 12.89 0.99
CA LEU A 274 14.83 13.32 0.82
C LEU A 274 15.63 12.39 -0.10
N MET A 275 15.40 11.06 -0.03
CA MET A 275 16.02 10.11 -0.96
C MET A 275 15.64 10.42 -2.41
N LYS A 276 14.38 10.80 -2.66
CA LYS A 276 13.89 11.19 -4.00
C LYS A 276 14.52 12.48 -4.53
N MET A 277 15.03 13.35 -3.67
CA MET A 277 15.79 14.53 -4.10
C MET A 277 17.23 14.19 -4.52
N THR A 278 17.76 13.06 -4.05
CA THR A 278 19.15 12.68 -4.29
C THR A 278 19.22 11.89 -5.61
N PRO A 279 19.87 12.41 -6.68
CA PRO A 279 19.79 11.81 -8.02
C PRO A 279 20.18 10.34 -8.08
N VAL A 280 21.24 9.95 -7.35
CA VAL A 280 21.72 8.55 -7.30
C VAL A 280 20.71 7.62 -6.65
N LEU A 281 20.10 8.03 -5.53
CA LEU A 281 19.12 7.22 -4.82
C LEU A 281 17.76 7.17 -5.54
N ASN A 282 17.46 8.19 -6.35
CA ASN A 282 16.22 8.29 -7.10
C ASN A 282 16.31 7.67 -8.50
N ALA A 283 17.50 7.24 -8.96
CA ALA A 283 17.71 6.76 -10.32
C ALA A 283 16.75 5.61 -10.75
N PRO A 284 16.52 4.57 -9.94
CA PRO A 284 15.56 3.51 -10.29
C PRO A 284 14.13 4.06 -10.52
N LEU A 285 13.65 4.92 -9.61
CA LEU A 285 12.33 5.54 -9.71
C LEU A 285 12.21 6.48 -10.94
N LEU A 286 13.29 7.18 -11.29
CA LEU A 286 13.33 8.02 -12.50
C LEU A 286 13.25 7.18 -13.77
N THR A 287 13.94 6.04 -13.83
CA THR A 287 13.85 5.13 -14.98
C THR A 287 12.45 4.54 -15.11
N PHE A 288 11.83 4.14 -14.00
CA PHE A 288 10.46 3.65 -14.01
C PHE A 288 9.47 4.73 -14.48
N ARG A 289 9.63 5.96 -13.99
CA ARG A 289 8.80 7.09 -14.41
C ARG A 289 8.98 7.44 -15.89
N LYS A 290 10.19 7.31 -16.42
CA LYS A 290 10.43 7.47 -17.86
C LYS A 290 9.66 6.43 -18.66
N TRP A 291 9.68 5.16 -18.22
CA TRP A 291 8.89 4.12 -18.88
C TRP A 291 7.39 4.42 -18.85
N LEU A 292 6.84 4.88 -17.72
CA LEU A 292 5.43 5.30 -17.63
C LEU A 292 5.11 6.45 -18.58
N HIS A 293 6.03 7.42 -18.70
CA HIS A 293 5.90 8.54 -19.61
C HIS A 293 5.87 8.07 -21.07
N ASP A 294 6.80 7.18 -21.46
CA ASP A 294 6.84 6.62 -22.81
C ASP A 294 5.58 5.80 -23.12
N GLN A 295 5.07 5.03 -22.14
CA GLN A 295 3.80 4.32 -22.29
C GLN A 295 2.61 5.27 -22.40
N LEU A 296 2.62 6.40 -21.68
CA LEU A 296 1.54 7.39 -21.76
C LEU A 296 1.43 7.95 -23.18
N GLU A 297 2.55 8.35 -23.78
CA GLU A 297 2.56 8.85 -25.17
C GLU A 297 2.02 7.80 -26.14
N VAL A 298 2.45 6.53 -26.01
CA VAL A 298 1.92 5.42 -26.83
C VAL A 298 0.40 5.30 -26.71
N GLN A 299 -0.16 5.39 -25.49
CA GLN A 299 -1.61 5.29 -25.30
C GLN A 299 -2.37 6.51 -25.86
N MET A 300 -1.76 7.70 -25.85
CA MET A 300 -2.37 8.91 -26.39
C MET A 300 -2.36 8.98 -27.92
N GLU A 301 -1.42 8.29 -28.57
CA GLU A 301 -1.33 8.18 -30.03
C GLU A 301 -2.22 7.06 -30.61
N LYS A 302 -2.80 6.20 -29.77
CA LYS A 302 -3.65 5.10 -30.23
C LYS A 302 -4.93 5.63 -30.93
N PRO A 303 -5.31 5.06 -32.09
CA PRO A 303 -6.58 5.38 -32.73
C PRO A 303 -7.78 5.14 -31.80
N ALA A 304 -8.84 5.93 -31.96
CA ALA A 304 -10.07 5.81 -31.17
C ALA A 304 -10.74 4.42 -31.27
N ASP A 305 -10.49 3.68 -32.36
CA ASP A 305 -11.01 2.33 -32.60
C ASP A 305 -10.19 1.21 -31.93
N SER A 306 -9.16 1.57 -31.13
CA SER A 306 -8.34 0.60 -30.40
C SER A 306 -9.12 -0.10 -29.27
N VAL A 307 -8.61 -1.24 -28.80
CA VAL A 307 -9.19 -1.99 -27.67
C VAL A 307 -9.45 -1.05 -26.49
N CYS A 308 -10.71 -1.00 -26.04
CA CYS A 308 -11.14 -0.14 -24.94
C CYS A 308 -10.58 -0.65 -23.60
N SER A 309 -9.47 -0.06 -23.17
CA SER A 309 -8.81 -0.33 -21.89
C SER A 309 -9.39 0.56 -20.78
N LEU A 310 -9.06 0.21 -19.53
CA LEU A 310 -9.39 1.05 -18.38
C LEU A 310 -8.72 2.41 -18.52
N PHE A 311 -7.46 2.43 -18.99
CA PHE A 311 -6.73 3.68 -19.16
C PHE A 311 -7.28 4.52 -20.31
N SER A 312 -7.72 3.93 -21.43
CA SER A 312 -8.37 4.70 -22.50
C SER A 312 -9.65 5.37 -22.01
N SER A 313 -10.43 4.70 -21.15
CA SER A 313 -11.62 5.31 -20.52
C SER A 313 -11.27 6.50 -19.60
N ILE A 314 -10.12 6.45 -18.93
CA ILE A 314 -9.61 7.56 -18.12
C ILE A 314 -9.19 8.71 -19.03
N LEU A 315 -8.44 8.42 -20.10
CA LEU A 315 -7.93 9.42 -21.06
C LEU A 315 -9.04 10.27 -21.70
N GLU A 316 -10.23 9.71 -21.94
CA GLU A 316 -11.38 10.45 -22.49
C GLU A 316 -11.78 11.69 -21.65
N HIS A 317 -11.42 11.74 -20.37
CA HIS A 317 -11.71 12.86 -19.47
C HIS A 317 -10.64 13.95 -19.48
N PHE A 318 -9.59 13.79 -20.28
CA PHE A 318 -8.45 14.70 -20.37
C PHE A 318 -8.34 15.30 -21.76
N PRO A 319 -7.76 16.52 -21.88
CA PRO A 319 -7.51 17.11 -23.18
C PRO A 319 -6.39 16.35 -23.92
N CYS A 320 -6.21 16.65 -25.21
CA CYS A 320 -5.15 16.08 -26.03
C CYS A 320 -3.74 16.32 -25.43
N SER A 321 -2.75 15.49 -25.79
CA SER A 321 -1.40 15.49 -25.19
C SER A 321 -0.73 16.87 -25.16
N ALA A 322 -0.92 17.67 -26.22
CA ALA A 322 -0.36 19.01 -26.35
C ALA A 322 -0.90 20.04 -25.33
N GLU A 323 -2.08 19.81 -24.77
CA GLU A 323 -2.76 20.72 -23.83
C GLU A 323 -2.66 20.26 -22.37
N LEU A 324 -2.06 19.09 -22.11
CA LEU A 324 -1.91 18.56 -20.77
C LEU A 324 -0.96 19.41 -19.93
N THR A 325 -1.46 19.89 -18.79
CA THR A 325 -0.61 20.49 -17.76
C THR A 325 0.34 19.44 -17.17
N VAL A 326 1.49 19.88 -16.64
CA VAL A 326 2.44 19.01 -15.94
C VAL A 326 1.77 18.22 -14.80
N LYS A 327 0.78 18.82 -14.13
CA LYS A 327 0.03 18.17 -13.05
C LYS A 327 -0.87 17.05 -13.59
N GLN A 328 -1.61 17.28 -14.67
CA GLN A 328 -2.47 16.26 -15.28
C GLN A 328 -1.65 15.09 -15.82
N ARG A 329 -0.52 15.38 -16.48
CA ARG A 329 0.40 14.35 -16.96
C ARG A 329 0.90 13.43 -15.83
N ARG A 330 1.33 14.02 -14.71
CA ARG A 330 1.76 13.24 -13.52
C ARG A 330 0.62 12.43 -12.90
N LEU A 331 -0.61 12.93 -12.99
CA LEU A 331 -1.80 12.22 -12.52
C LEU A 331 -2.05 10.98 -13.37
N LEU A 332 -1.99 11.12 -14.71
CA LEU A 332 -2.13 10.03 -15.66
C LEU A 332 -1.02 8.98 -15.50
N GLU A 333 0.25 9.40 -15.41
CA GLU A 333 1.38 8.51 -15.09
C GLU A 333 1.13 7.73 -13.78
N GLY A 334 0.59 8.40 -12.76
CA GLY A 334 0.22 7.78 -11.50
C GLY A 334 -0.94 6.79 -11.60
N ASP A 335 -1.94 7.09 -12.41
CA ASP A 335 -3.06 6.19 -12.66
C ASP A 335 -2.63 4.94 -13.42
N MET A 336 -1.78 5.07 -14.45
CA MET A 336 -1.19 3.93 -15.15
C MET A 336 -0.41 3.02 -14.20
N PHE A 337 0.47 3.61 -13.37
CA PHE A 337 1.20 2.88 -12.35
C PHE A 337 0.26 2.11 -11.43
N LEU A 338 -0.80 2.79 -10.99
CA LEU A 338 -1.75 2.23 -10.05
C LEU A 338 -2.52 1.04 -10.63
N ILE A 339 -2.97 1.12 -11.89
CA ILE A 339 -3.68 0.01 -12.55
C ILE A 339 -2.79 -1.23 -12.57
N ILE A 340 -1.55 -1.11 -13.07
CA ILE A 340 -0.66 -2.27 -13.21
C ILE A 340 -0.32 -2.85 -11.83
N VAL A 341 0.18 -2.03 -10.91
CA VAL A 341 0.80 -2.55 -9.68
C VAL A 341 -0.25 -3.03 -8.69
N ALA A 342 -1.30 -2.26 -8.44
CA ALA A 342 -2.27 -2.62 -7.41
C ALA A 342 -3.11 -3.84 -7.81
N GLY A 343 -3.43 -3.99 -9.10
CA GLY A 343 -4.18 -5.13 -9.62
C GLY A 343 -3.34 -6.41 -9.76
N SER A 344 -2.07 -6.29 -10.19
CA SER A 344 -1.28 -7.49 -10.51
C SER A 344 -0.76 -8.20 -9.26
N GLU A 345 -0.12 -7.46 -8.33
CA GLU A 345 0.58 -8.10 -7.19
C GLU A 345 -0.40 -8.73 -6.20
N THR A 346 -1.51 -8.07 -5.91
CA THR A 346 -2.50 -8.55 -4.93
C THR A 346 -3.21 -9.82 -5.40
N VAL A 347 -3.56 -9.90 -6.68
CA VAL A 347 -4.15 -11.10 -7.30
C VAL A 347 -3.14 -12.24 -7.34
N ALA A 348 -1.90 -11.98 -7.77
CA ALA A 348 -0.85 -12.99 -7.82
C ALA A 348 -0.60 -13.61 -6.44
N VAL A 349 -0.46 -12.79 -5.39
CA VAL A 349 -0.27 -13.27 -4.01
C VAL A 349 -1.48 -14.07 -3.52
N THR A 350 -2.69 -13.67 -3.87
CA THR A 350 -3.91 -14.40 -3.47
C THR A 350 -3.95 -15.78 -4.12
N LEU A 351 -3.68 -15.87 -5.43
CA LEU A 351 -3.62 -17.13 -6.18
C LEU A 351 -2.54 -18.07 -5.63
N GLN A 352 -1.36 -17.53 -5.36
CA GLN A 352 -0.25 -18.27 -4.77
C GLN A 352 -0.64 -18.91 -3.44
N ASN A 353 -1.22 -18.12 -2.54
CA ASN A 353 -1.61 -18.61 -1.22
C ASN A 353 -2.79 -19.57 -1.29
N LEU A 354 -3.73 -19.37 -2.21
CA LEU A 354 -4.83 -20.30 -2.41
C LEU A 354 -4.32 -21.66 -2.90
N LEU A 355 -3.45 -21.68 -3.91
CA LEU A 355 -2.88 -22.95 -4.38
C LEU A 355 -2.03 -23.61 -3.30
N TYR A 356 -1.26 -22.83 -2.54
CA TYR A 356 -0.51 -23.34 -1.39
C TYR A 356 -1.43 -24.01 -0.38
N GLU A 357 -2.52 -23.36 0.05
CA GLU A 357 -3.48 -23.92 0.99
C GLU A 357 -4.18 -25.17 0.44
N LEU A 358 -4.59 -25.17 -0.83
CA LEU A 358 -5.19 -26.35 -1.46
C LEU A 358 -4.19 -27.52 -1.53
N SER A 359 -2.92 -27.26 -1.80
CA SER A 359 -1.88 -28.29 -1.91
C SER A 359 -1.59 -29.01 -0.59
N ILE A 360 -1.77 -28.33 0.55
CA ILE A 360 -1.57 -28.90 1.89
C ILE A 360 -2.88 -29.36 2.55
N ASN A 361 -4.04 -29.05 1.95
CA ASN A 361 -5.37 -29.46 2.42
C ASN A 361 -6.11 -30.28 1.33
N PRO A 362 -5.73 -31.56 1.10
CA PRO A 362 -6.28 -32.37 0.01
C PRO A 362 -7.79 -32.62 0.11
N ASP A 363 -8.36 -32.57 1.32
CA ASP A 363 -9.81 -32.67 1.50
C ASP A 363 -10.54 -31.45 0.92
N ALA A 364 -9.98 -30.25 1.12
CA ALA A 364 -10.54 -29.04 0.55
C ALA A 364 -10.39 -29.02 -0.98
N GLN A 365 -9.22 -29.45 -1.48
CA GLN A 365 -8.99 -29.62 -2.92
C GLN A 365 -10.01 -30.55 -3.55
N ARG A 366 -10.22 -31.75 -3.00
CA ARG A 366 -11.19 -32.72 -3.54
C ARG A 366 -12.62 -32.20 -3.55
N LYS A 367 -13.04 -31.47 -2.52
CA LYS A 367 -14.38 -30.86 -2.48
C LYS A 367 -14.54 -29.77 -3.53
N LEU A 368 -13.51 -28.96 -3.74
CA LEU A 368 -13.50 -27.93 -4.76
C LEU A 368 -13.59 -28.55 -6.17
N GLN A 369 -12.78 -29.56 -6.44
CA GLN A 369 -12.86 -30.32 -7.70
C GLN A 369 -14.24 -30.93 -7.91
N GLN A 370 -14.84 -31.55 -6.89
CA GLN A 370 -16.20 -32.08 -6.98
C GLN A 370 -17.25 -31.01 -7.30
N GLU A 371 -17.14 -29.80 -6.73
CA GLU A 371 -18.04 -28.68 -7.04
C GLU A 371 -17.87 -28.21 -8.49
N ILE A 372 -16.62 -28.12 -8.97
CA ILE A 372 -16.29 -27.69 -10.34
C ILE A 372 -16.72 -28.76 -11.36
N ASP A 373 -16.35 -30.02 -11.16
CA ASP A 373 -16.71 -31.16 -12.01
C ASP A 373 -18.23 -31.26 -12.19
N ALA A 374 -18.99 -31.03 -11.11
CA ALA A 374 -20.44 -31.06 -11.13
C ALA A 374 -21.06 -29.92 -11.96
N ASP A 375 -20.43 -28.74 -12.00
CA ASP A 375 -20.89 -27.62 -12.83
C ASP A 375 -20.46 -27.78 -14.30
N VAL A 376 -19.25 -28.28 -14.56
CA VAL A 376 -18.71 -28.44 -15.91
C VAL A 376 -19.27 -29.68 -16.62
N ALA A 377 -19.84 -30.65 -15.90
CA ALA A 377 -20.46 -31.84 -16.47
C ALA A 377 -21.49 -31.53 -17.57
N GLY A 378 -21.07 -31.66 -18.84
CA GLY A 378 -21.91 -31.51 -20.02
C GLY A 378 -21.92 -30.14 -20.70
N VAL A 379 -20.95 -29.26 -20.42
CA VAL A 379 -20.82 -27.95 -21.08
C VAL A 379 -19.42 -27.75 -21.65
N ASP A 380 -19.33 -27.31 -22.91
CA ASP A 380 -18.06 -27.12 -23.65
C ASP A 380 -17.31 -25.81 -23.29
N GLU A 381 -17.96 -24.87 -22.61
CA GLU A 381 -17.41 -23.54 -22.32
C GLU A 381 -17.67 -23.10 -20.88
N CYS A 382 -16.60 -22.68 -20.20
CA CYS A 382 -16.63 -22.21 -18.83
C CYS A 382 -17.11 -20.75 -18.80
N ASP A 383 -18.34 -20.48 -18.32
CA ASP A 383 -18.85 -19.11 -18.18
C ASP A 383 -18.49 -18.54 -16.78
N PRO A 384 -17.72 -17.45 -16.70
CA PRO A 384 -17.41 -16.73 -15.45
C PRO A 384 -18.62 -16.47 -14.55
N ALA A 385 -19.80 -16.18 -15.14
CA ALA A 385 -21.01 -15.93 -14.36
C ALA A 385 -21.58 -17.20 -13.70
N ARG A 386 -21.22 -18.40 -14.17
CA ARG A 386 -21.51 -19.67 -13.49
C ARG A 386 -20.53 -19.90 -12.36
N LEU A 387 -19.25 -19.69 -12.61
CA LEU A 387 -18.20 -19.88 -11.62
C LEU A 387 -18.37 -18.95 -10.39
N ALA A 388 -18.82 -17.72 -10.60
CA ALA A 388 -19.13 -16.79 -9.51
C ALA A 388 -20.29 -17.26 -8.60
N ARG A 389 -21.04 -18.31 -9.00
CA ARG A 389 -22.10 -18.93 -8.20
C ARG A 389 -21.63 -20.16 -7.42
N LEU A 390 -20.39 -20.62 -7.63
CA LEU A 390 -19.81 -21.75 -6.92
C LEU A 390 -19.49 -21.33 -5.48
N GLY A 391 -20.28 -21.87 -4.55
CA GLY A 391 -20.26 -21.43 -3.16
C GLY A 391 -19.00 -21.85 -2.43
N TYR A 392 -18.49 -23.06 -2.71
CA TYR A 392 -17.27 -23.56 -2.07
C TYR A 392 -16.01 -22.93 -2.67
N LEU A 393 -15.99 -22.66 -3.98
CA LEU A 393 -14.95 -21.87 -4.63
C LEU A 393 -14.80 -20.49 -3.98
N GLN A 394 -15.90 -19.73 -3.85
CA GLN A 394 -15.87 -18.43 -3.18
C GLN A 394 -15.42 -18.56 -1.72
N ALA A 395 -15.81 -19.63 -1.04
CA ALA A 395 -15.40 -19.90 0.33
C ALA A 395 -13.89 -20.16 0.47
N CYS A 396 -13.28 -20.87 -0.49
CA CYS A 396 -11.83 -21.06 -0.55
C CYS A 396 -11.10 -19.73 -0.77
N ILE A 397 -11.62 -18.85 -1.64
CA ILE A 397 -11.08 -17.51 -1.86
C ILE A 397 -11.19 -16.66 -0.59
N ASP A 398 -12.38 -16.59 0.03
CA ASP A 398 -12.63 -15.80 1.23
C ASP A 398 -11.76 -16.29 2.41
N GLU A 399 -11.59 -17.60 2.58
CA GLU A 399 -10.73 -18.17 3.62
C GLU A 399 -9.24 -17.93 3.34
N THR A 400 -8.82 -17.96 2.08
CA THR A 400 -7.45 -17.60 1.68
C THR A 400 -7.17 -16.14 2.02
N LEU A 401 -8.08 -15.23 1.68
CA LEU A 401 -7.92 -13.80 1.97
C LEU A 401 -7.94 -13.50 3.48
N ARG A 402 -8.63 -14.31 4.28
CA ARG A 402 -8.60 -14.23 5.75
C ARG A 402 -7.24 -14.65 6.30
N LEU A 403 -6.69 -15.78 5.82
CA LEU A 403 -5.39 -16.28 6.29
C LEU A 403 -4.23 -15.47 5.72
N TRP A 404 -4.28 -15.09 4.46
CA TRP A 404 -3.17 -14.46 3.73
C TRP A 404 -3.62 -13.16 3.06
N PRO A 405 -4.06 -12.14 3.82
CA PRO A 405 -4.45 -10.86 3.27
C PRO A 405 -3.24 -10.21 2.56
N PRO A 406 -3.34 -9.84 1.28
CA PRO A 406 -2.23 -9.20 0.55
C PRO A 406 -1.71 -7.93 1.24
N VAL A 407 -2.61 -7.16 1.89
CA VAL A 407 -2.27 -5.97 2.68
C VAL A 407 -2.27 -6.31 4.17
N ALA A 408 -1.31 -7.13 4.60
CA ALA A 408 -1.26 -7.71 5.95
C ALA A 408 -1.20 -6.69 7.11
N SER A 409 -0.39 -5.64 6.97
CA SER A 409 -0.10 -4.67 8.05
C SER A 409 -1.18 -3.61 8.25
N GLY A 410 -2.19 -3.57 7.39
CA GLY A 410 -3.21 -2.52 7.37
C GLY A 410 -2.76 -1.23 6.67
N THR A 411 -3.71 -0.30 6.51
CA THR A 411 -3.46 0.99 5.83
C THR A 411 -3.46 2.16 6.81
N GLN A 412 -2.59 3.13 6.57
CA GLN A 412 -2.40 4.22 7.52
C GLN A 412 -3.55 5.23 7.49
N ARG A 413 -4.07 5.61 8.66
CA ARG A 413 -5.04 6.70 8.81
C ARG A 413 -4.62 7.65 9.92
N ILE A 414 -5.21 8.84 9.95
CA ILE A 414 -5.07 9.83 11.02
C ILE A 414 -6.43 10.02 11.69
N THR A 415 -6.48 9.92 13.02
CA THR A 415 -7.66 10.23 13.82
C THR A 415 -8.04 11.71 13.70
N PRO A 416 -9.34 12.05 13.72
CA PRO A 416 -9.76 13.45 13.62
C PRO A 416 -9.30 14.24 14.87
N PRO A 417 -9.22 15.58 14.81
CA PRO A 417 -8.69 16.38 15.91
C PRO A 417 -9.39 16.17 17.26
N GLU A 418 -10.69 15.87 17.25
CA GLU A 418 -11.49 15.57 18.43
C GLU A 418 -11.20 14.18 19.07
N GLY A 419 -10.38 13.34 18.44
CA GLY A 419 -10.16 11.96 18.83
C GLY A 419 -11.12 10.97 18.16
N LEU A 420 -10.87 9.67 18.35
CA LEU A 420 -11.67 8.60 17.74
C LEU A 420 -12.10 7.58 18.78
N GLN A 421 -13.41 7.39 18.93
CA GLN A 421 -13.96 6.34 19.78
C GLN A 421 -13.82 4.97 19.08
N VAL A 422 -13.18 4.01 19.75
CA VAL A 422 -13.03 2.62 19.30
C VAL A 422 -13.43 1.69 20.44
N GLY A 423 -14.64 1.13 20.36
CA GLY A 423 -15.24 0.39 21.46
C GLY A 423 -15.34 1.26 22.72
N ASP A 424 -14.72 0.82 23.80
CA ASP A 424 -14.60 1.49 25.09
C ASP A 424 -13.41 2.48 25.20
N VAL A 425 -12.56 2.60 24.18
CA VAL A 425 -11.35 3.45 24.23
C VAL A 425 -11.48 4.68 23.31
N LEU A 426 -11.19 5.86 23.85
CA LEU A 426 -11.02 7.09 23.08
C LEU A 426 -9.55 7.25 22.66
N LEU A 427 -9.25 7.09 21.37
CA LEU A 427 -7.93 7.36 20.81
C LEU A 427 -7.74 8.89 20.67
N PRO A 428 -6.57 9.44 21.05
CA PRO A 428 -6.30 10.86 20.90
C PRO A 428 -6.39 11.32 19.44
N GLY A 429 -6.69 12.60 19.24
CA GLY A 429 -6.77 13.20 17.91
C GLY A 429 -5.40 13.41 17.25
N ASN A 430 -5.39 13.49 15.92
CA ASN A 430 -4.18 13.64 15.10
C ASN A 430 -3.12 12.54 15.31
N MET A 431 -3.58 11.34 15.64
CA MET A 431 -2.72 10.16 15.80
C MET A 431 -2.78 9.29 14.55
N ILE A 432 -1.65 8.72 14.18
CA ILE A 432 -1.58 7.73 13.12
C ILE A 432 -2.11 6.40 13.68
N VAL A 433 -3.07 5.81 13.00
CA VAL A 433 -3.67 4.52 13.37
C VAL A 433 -3.66 3.57 12.17
N GLN A 434 -3.50 2.28 12.45
CA GLN A 434 -3.63 1.21 11.46
C GLN A 434 -4.24 -0.04 12.12
N VAL A 435 -5.00 -0.79 11.35
CA VAL A 435 -5.60 -2.07 11.77
C VAL A 435 -4.92 -3.20 10.97
N PRO A 436 -4.03 -3.99 11.58
CA PRO A 436 -3.33 -5.05 10.87
C PRO A 436 -4.28 -6.21 10.55
N ALA A 437 -4.66 -6.34 9.27
CA ALA A 437 -5.59 -7.36 8.78
C ALA A 437 -5.15 -8.77 9.20
N ILE A 438 -3.86 -9.08 9.09
CA ILE A 438 -3.28 -10.39 9.44
C ILE A 438 -3.57 -10.82 10.88
N VAL A 439 -3.60 -9.85 11.83
CA VAL A 439 -3.83 -10.09 13.26
C VAL A 439 -5.33 -10.14 13.54
N VAL A 440 -6.11 -9.21 12.98
CA VAL A 440 -7.56 -9.17 13.20
C VAL A 440 -8.26 -10.37 12.56
N HIS A 441 -7.85 -10.78 11.36
CA HIS A 441 -8.38 -11.96 10.67
C HIS A 441 -8.01 -13.27 11.38
N ARG A 442 -7.03 -13.22 12.32
CA ARG A 442 -6.66 -14.32 13.21
C ARG A 442 -7.11 -14.13 14.65
N ASN A 443 -7.98 -13.17 14.93
CA ASN A 443 -8.56 -13.02 16.25
C ASN A 443 -9.49 -14.21 16.54
N LYS A 444 -9.16 -15.02 17.56
CA LYS A 444 -9.93 -16.19 18.00
C LYS A 444 -11.36 -15.87 18.44
N GLU A 445 -11.62 -14.64 18.87
CA GLU A 445 -12.95 -14.18 19.29
C GLU A 445 -13.86 -13.94 18.09
N ALA A 446 -13.30 -13.48 16.96
CA ALA A 446 -14.03 -13.31 15.71
C ALA A 446 -14.05 -14.60 14.87
N PHE A 447 -12.94 -15.35 14.86
CA PHE A 447 -12.73 -16.55 14.04
C PHE A 447 -12.15 -17.69 14.91
N PRO A 448 -12.98 -18.55 15.51
CA PRO A 448 -12.51 -19.74 16.22
C PRO A 448 -11.64 -20.63 15.33
N ARG A 449 -10.56 -21.20 15.88
CA ARG A 449 -9.50 -21.89 15.12
C ARG A 449 -8.96 -21.01 13.97
N PRO A 450 -8.38 -19.84 14.30
CA PRO A 450 -8.05 -18.80 13.33
C PRO A 450 -6.92 -19.16 12.37
N ASN A 451 -6.07 -20.13 12.71
CA ASN A 451 -4.90 -20.50 11.90
C ASN A 451 -5.16 -21.70 10.97
N GLU A 452 -6.34 -22.33 11.06
CA GLU A 452 -6.73 -23.44 10.19
C GLU A 452 -7.42 -22.90 8.93
N PHE A 453 -7.10 -23.49 7.77
CA PHE A 453 -7.80 -23.23 6.51
C PHE A 453 -9.10 -24.04 6.47
N ILE A 454 -10.23 -23.37 6.74
CA ILE A 454 -11.56 -24.01 6.80
C ILE A 454 -12.52 -23.23 5.89
N PRO A 455 -12.58 -23.54 4.58
CA PRO A 455 -13.55 -22.92 3.67
C PRO A 455 -15.00 -23.05 4.16
N GLU A 456 -15.34 -24.15 4.84
CA GLU A 456 -16.68 -24.37 5.37
C GLU A 456 -17.17 -23.27 6.32
N ARG A 457 -16.26 -22.48 6.90
CA ARG A 457 -16.56 -21.30 7.71
C ARG A 457 -17.51 -20.32 6.99
N TRP A 458 -17.42 -20.23 5.66
CA TRP A 458 -18.23 -19.34 4.84
C TRP A 458 -19.48 -20.01 4.25
N THR A 459 -19.67 -21.32 4.49
CA THR A 459 -20.77 -22.11 3.95
C THR A 459 -21.48 -22.90 5.04
N THR A 460 -21.02 -24.12 5.34
CA THR A 460 -21.71 -25.10 6.20
C THR A 460 -21.44 -24.93 7.69
N LYS A 461 -20.44 -24.12 8.08
CA LYS A 461 -20.03 -23.88 9.47
C LYS A 461 -20.01 -22.38 9.82
N PRO A 462 -21.13 -21.65 9.66
CA PRO A 462 -21.18 -20.21 9.91
C PRO A 462 -20.90 -19.83 11.38
N GLU A 463 -21.05 -20.76 12.33
CA GLU A 463 -20.70 -20.58 13.74
C GLU A 463 -19.20 -20.29 13.96
N LEU A 464 -18.36 -20.59 12.96
CA LEU A 464 -16.94 -20.28 12.95
C LEU A 464 -16.64 -18.83 12.48
N VAL A 465 -17.67 -18.04 12.19
CA VAL A 465 -17.60 -16.59 11.96
C VAL A 465 -18.46 -15.89 13.01
N VAL A 466 -17.86 -15.59 14.16
CA VAL A 466 -18.57 -14.95 15.29
C VAL A 466 -18.79 -13.46 15.00
N ASP A 467 -17.79 -12.78 14.43
CA ASP A 467 -17.90 -11.38 14.01
C ASP A 467 -17.43 -11.21 12.57
N ARG A 468 -18.40 -11.08 11.66
CA ARG A 468 -18.14 -10.89 10.23
C ARG A 468 -17.51 -9.52 9.92
N SER A 469 -17.67 -8.52 10.78
CA SER A 469 -17.09 -7.19 10.57
C SER A 469 -15.56 -7.19 10.66
N ALA A 470 -15.00 -8.21 11.30
CA ALA A 470 -13.57 -8.47 11.36
C ALA A 470 -12.97 -8.98 10.04
N PHE A 471 -13.79 -9.39 9.07
CA PHE A 471 -13.35 -9.78 7.73
C PHE A 471 -13.43 -8.59 6.76
N PHE A 472 -12.27 -8.02 6.41
CA PHE A 472 -12.15 -6.83 5.57
C PHE A 472 -10.96 -6.91 4.59
N PRO A 473 -10.87 -7.95 3.76
CA PRO A 473 -9.71 -8.15 2.86
C PRO A 473 -9.48 -6.98 1.90
N PHE A 474 -10.53 -6.22 1.59
CA PHE A 474 -10.52 -5.07 0.68
C PHE A 474 -10.73 -3.71 1.38
N SER A 475 -10.51 -3.65 2.70
CA SER A 475 -10.92 -2.51 3.55
C SER A 475 -12.44 -2.28 3.50
N VAL A 476 -12.91 -1.25 4.20
CA VAL A 476 -14.31 -0.77 4.16
C VAL A 476 -14.33 0.75 3.88
N GLY A 477 -15.51 1.32 3.60
CA GLY A 477 -15.76 2.79 3.63
C GLY A 477 -15.84 3.52 2.29
N GLU A 478 -15.49 4.81 2.27
CA GLU A 478 -15.42 5.66 1.06
C GLU A 478 -14.07 5.58 0.31
N SER A 479 -13.06 4.98 0.96
CA SER A 479 -11.75 4.68 0.37
C SER A 479 -11.45 3.19 0.04
N PRO A 480 -12.42 2.27 -0.15
CA PRO A 480 -12.11 0.96 -0.68
C PRO A 480 -11.64 1.16 -2.12
N PHE A 481 -10.58 0.46 -2.44
CA PHE A 481 -9.91 0.59 -3.71
C PHE A 481 -10.80 -0.02 -4.82
N PRO A 482 -11.16 0.73 -5.87
CA PRO A 482 -12.15 0.27 -6.87
C PRO A 482 -11.80 -1.08 -7.50
N LEU A 483 -10.53 -1.27 -7.90
CA LEU A 483 -9.98 -2.52 -8.47
C LEU A 483 -9.95 -3.72 -7.52
N LEU A 484 -10.15 -3.49 -6.23
CA LEU A 484 -10.22 -4.51 -5.18
C LEU A 484 -11.68 -4.70 -4.72
N SER A 485 -12.66 -4.22 -5.48
CA SER A 485 -14.06 -4.50 -5.18
C SER A 485 -14.33 -5.99 -5.37
N ARG A 486 -15.15 -6.57 -4.49
CA ARG A 486 -15.42 -8.02 -4.40
C ARG A 486 -15.83 -8.65 -5.74
N HIS A 487 -16.41 -7.87 -6.65
CA HIS A 487 -16.80 -8.34 -7.98
C HIS A 487 -15.60 -8.55 -8.91
N GLU A 488 -14.63 -7.64 -8.96
CA GLU A 488 -13.57 -7.67 -9.98
C GLU A 488 -12.45 -8.66 -9.66
N THR A 489 -12.04 -8.74 -8.39
CA THR A 489 -11.04 -9.72 -7.95
C THR A 489 -11.64 -11.13 -7.85
N GLY A 490 -12.95 -11.22 -7.54
CA GLY A 490 -13.70 -12.47 -7.57
C GLY A 490 -13.66 -13.08 -8.96
N ASP A 491 -14.11 -12.34 -9.97
CA ASP A 491 -14.23 -12.84 -11.35
C ASP A 491 -12.89 -13.34 -11.92
N ALA A 492 -11.78 -12.61 -11.72
CA ALA A 492 -10.47 -13.04 -12.22
C ALA A 492 -9.85 -14.23 -11.47
N LEU A 493 -10.11 -14.38 -10.17
CA LEU A 493 -9.68 -15.53 -9.37
C LEU A 493 -10.51 -16.77 -9.69
N VAL A 494 -11.82 -16.56 -9.84
CA VAL A 494 -12.82 -17.57 -10.15
C VAL A 494 -12.58 -18.18 -11.54
N ASP A 495 -12.28 -17.34 -12.55
CA ASP A 495 -11.94 -17.78 -13.92
C ASP A 495 -10.66 -18.62 -13.99
N LEU A 496 -9.69 -18.39 -13.10
CA LEU A 496 -8.44 -19.17 -13.08
C LEU A 496 -8.62 -20.52 -12.37
N LEU A 497 -9.43 -20.57 -11.32
CA LEU A 497 -9.55 -21.75 -10.47
C LEU A 497 -10.37 -22.87 -11.11
N SER A 498 -11.29 -22.55 -12.03
CA SER A 498 -11.99 -23.55 -12.82
C SER A 498 -11.05 -24.35 -13.72
N THR A 499 -10.10 -23.69 -14.37
CA THR A 499 -9.19 -24.32 -15.35
C THR A 499 -7.95 -24.95 -14.72
N VAL A 500 -7.62 -24.63 -13.46
CA VAL A 500 -6.52 -25.27 -12.71
C VAL A 500 -7.00 -26.51 -11.94
N CYS A 501 -8.30 -26.64 -11.68
CA CYS A 501 -8.88 -27.80 -11.01
C CYS A 501 -9.26 -28.95 -11.96
N GLU A 502 -9.50 -28.63 -13.25
CA GLU A 502 -9.44 -29.57 -14.38
C GLU A 502 -8.00 -30.04 -14.64
#